data_AF-A0A260RRE9-F1
#
_entry.id   AF-A0A260RRE9-F1
#
_cell.length_a   1.000
_cell.length_b   1.000
_cell.length_c   1.000
_cell.angle_alpha   90.00
_cell.angle_beta   90.00
_cell.angle_gamma   90.00
#
_symmetry.space_group_name_H-M   'P 1'
#
loop_
_entity.id
_entity.type
_entity.pdbx_description
1 polymer ?
#
loop_
_entity_poly.entity_id
_entity_poly.type
_entity_poly.pdbx_seq_one_letter_code
_entity_poly.pdbx_strand_id
1 'polypeptide(L)'
;MDQPEAQQPKPQPPYPTTSHFVVAQLAKDLDGMAFGAADWHFNFRTDPSYYGALAQAVLNAQAGWFLDMRTREWVLREDLSEEQKAMT
;
A
#
# COMPACT_ATOMS: atom_id res chain seq x y z
N MET A 1 5.90 -40.09 8.82
CA MET A 1 6.94 -39.04 8.72
C MET A 1 6.43 -38.06 7.67
N ASP A 2 5.49 -37.22 8.08
CA ASP A 2 4.98 -36.15 7.22
C ASP A 2 6.07 -35.07 7.15
N GLN A 3 6.68 -34.93 5.98
CA GLN A 3 7.58 -33.81 5.72
C GLN A 3 6.77 -32.51 5.89
N PRO A 4 7.24 -31.52 6.66
CA PRO A 4 6.61 -30.22 6.64
C PRO A 4 6.77 -29.67 5.22
N GLU A 5 5.66 -29.54 4.50
CA GLU A 5 5.62 -28.86 3.20
C GLU A 5 6.36 -27.54 3.37
N ALA A 6 7.50 -27.39 2.68
CA ALA A 6 8.24 -26.16 2.65
C ALA A 6 7.32 -25.11 2.01
N GLN A 7 6.66 -24.31 2.85
CA GLN A 7 5.82 -23.20 2.40
C GLN A 7 6.68 -22.33 1.50
N GLN A 8 6.44 -22.39 0.20
CA GLN A 8 7.08 -21.47 -0.73
C GLN A 8 6.75 -20.05 -0.26
N PRO A 9 7.74 -19.15 -0.15
CA PRO A 9 7.50 -17.80 0.32
C PRO A 9 6.46 -17.16 -0.60
N LYS A 10 5.33 -16.74 -0.03
CA LYS A 10 4.29 -16.04 -0.77
C LYS A 10 4.93 -14.87 -1.53
N PRO A 11 4.57 -14.64 -2.80
CA PRO A 11 5.11 -13.55 -3.56
C PRO A 11 4.76 -12.23 -2.86
N GLN A 12 5.72 -11.30 -2.81
CA GLN A 12 5.58 -10.02 -2.12
C GLN A 12 5.48 -8.88 -3.14
N PRO A 13 4.74 -7.81 -2.81
CA PRO A 13 4.70 -6.64 -3.66
C PRO A 13 6.06 -5.90 -3.66
N PRO A 14 6.34 -5.07 -4.68
CA PRO A 14 7.58 -4.29 -4.74
C PRO A 14 7.78 -3.33 -3.55
N TYR A 15 6.69 -2.85 -2.96
CA TYR A 15 6.70 -1.96 -1.80
C TYR A 15 5.98 -2.63 -0.62
N PRO A 16 6.65 -3.52 0.13
CA PRO A 16 6.03 -4.32 1.18
C PRO A 16 5.75 -3.55 2.47
N THR A 17 6.41 -2.40 2.69
CA THR A 17 6.23 -1.57 3.89
C THR A 17 6.14 -0.09 3.55
N THR A 18 5.50 0.67 4.43
CA THR A 18 5.40 2.14 4.34
C THR A 18 6.74 2.84 4.60
N SER A 19 7.70 2.16 5.23
CA SER A 19 9.05 2.68 5.50
C SER A 19 9.96 2.67 4.27
N HIS A 20 9.53 2.09 3.15
CA HIS A 20 10.31 2.10 1.92
C HIS A 20 10.52 3.55 1.45
N PHE A 21 11.76 3.91 1.09
CA PHE A 21 12.13 5.30 0.78
C PHE A 21 11.19 5.97 -0.24
N VAL A 22 10.89 5.29 -1.34
CA VAL A 22 9.97 5.80 -2.39
C VAL A 22 8.55 6.02 -1.86
N VAL A 23 8.07 5.13 -0.98
CA VAL A 23 6.74 5.25 -0.37
C VAL A 23 6.71 6.46 0.57
N ALA A 24 7.74 6.62 1.41
CA ALA A 24 7.85 7.74 2.32
C ALA A 24 7.95 9.09 1.57
N GLN A 25 8.68 9.13 0.45
CA GLN A 25 8.77 10.33 -0.37
C GLN A 25 7.40 10.68 -1.00
N LEU A 26 6.72 9.71 -1.62
CA LEU A 26 5.39 9.95 -2.18
C LEU A 26 4.37 10.35 -1.09
N ALA A 27 4.44 9.74 0.10
CA ALA A 27 3.57 10.11 1.22
C ALA A 27 3.76 11.57 1.63
N LYS A 28 5.01 12.05 1.67
CA LYS A 28 5.33 13.45 1.94
C LYS A 28 4.83 14.38 0.83
N ASP A 29 4.93 13.95 -0.42
CA ASP A 29 4.46 14.74 -1.57
C ASP A 29 2.92 14.85 -1.55
N LEU A 30 2.21 13.74 -1.24
CA LEU A 30 0.76 13.72 -1.08
C LEU A 30 0.29 14.64 0.05
N ASP A 31 0.98 14.60 1.18
CA ASP A 31 0.73 15.47 2.32
C ASP A 31 0.96 16.95 1.97
N GLY A 32 2.07 17.26 1.28
CA GLY A 32 2.35 18.60 0.79
C GLY A 32 1.35 19.12 -0.26
N MET A 33 0.79 18.23 -1.10
CA MET A 33 -0.28 18.60 -2.04
C MET A 33 -1.61 18.86 -1.35
N ALA A 34 -1.93 18.10 -0.31
CA ALA A 34 -3.21 18.20 0.40
C ALA A 34 -3.33 19.52 1.19
N PHE A 35 -2.23 19.98 1.79
CA PHE A 35 -2.25 21.17 2.67
C PHE A 35 -1.47 22.36 2.10
N GLY A 36 -0.73 22.20 1.00
CA GLY A 36 0.16 23.24 0.49
C GLY A 36 1.42 23.41 1.34
N ALA A 37 2.53 23.82 0.72
CA ALA A 37 3.83 23.92 1.38
C ALA A 37 3.90 24.90 2.58
N ALA A 38 2.89 25.76 2.76
CA ALA A 38 2.86 26.82 3.76
C ALA A 38 1.92 26.56 4.96
N ASP A 39 0.92 25.67 4.81
CA ASP A 39 -0.13 25.45 5.83
C ASP A 39 0.05 24.15 6.65
N TRP A 40 1.14 23.41 6.40
CA TRP A 40 1.56 22.19 7.12
C TRP A 40 1.53 22.31 8.66
N HIS A 41 1.72 23.51 9.21
CA HIS A 41 1.77 23.71 10.66
C HIS A 41 0.41 23.92 11.33
N PHE A 42 -0.67 24.22 10.59
CA PHE A 42 -1.89 24.77 11.19
C PHE A 42 -3.16 23.92 11.06
N ASN A 43 -3.25 22.99 10.12
CA ASN A 43 -4.49 22.26 9.90
C ASN A 43 -4.26 20.76 9.83
N PHE A 44 -4.76 20.04 10.84
CA PHE A 44 -4.85 18.59 10.94
C PHE A 44 -3.51 17.88 10.71
N ARG A 45 -2.87 17.42 11.81
CA ARG A 45 -1.93 16.31 11.69
C ARG A 45 -2.73 15.08 11.27
N THR A 46 -2.99 14.94 9.97
CA THR A 46 -3.33 13.66 9.37
C THR A 46 -2.29 12.68 9.89
N ASP A 47 -2.76 11.61 10.51
CA ASP A 47 -1.87 10.61 11.10
C ASP A 47 -0.80 10.26 10.05
N PRO A 48 0.50 10.34 10.37
CA PRO A 48 1.58 10.04 9.42
C PRO A 48 1.40 8.68 8.73
N SER A 49 0.64 7.76 9.35
CA SER A 49 0.29 6.46 8.79
C SER A 49 -0.68 6.54 7.60
N TYR A 50 -1.54 7.55 7.50
CA TYR A 50 -2.56 7.64 6.45
C TYR A 50 -1.93 7.78 5.05
N TYR A 51 -1.09 8.80 4.85
CA TYR A 51 -0.42 8.99 3.55
C TYR A 51 0.59 7.91 3.25
N GLY A 52 1.22 7.31 4.27
CA GLY A 52 2.09 6.16 4.11
C GLY A 52 1.36 4.96 3.49
N ALA A 53 0.21 4.59 4.04
CA ALA A 53 -0.61 3.48 3.53
C ALA A 53 -1.17 3.78 2.12
N LEU A 54 -1.61 5.03 1.89
CA LEU A 54 -2.10 5.45 0.57
C LEU A 54 -1.00 5.40 -0.49
N ALA A 55 0.18 5.96 -0.19
CA ALA A 55 1.33 5.93 -1.09
C ALA A 55 1.76 4.49 -1.41
N GLN A 56 1.78 3.62 -0.40
CA GLN A 56 2.08 2.20 -0.58
C GLN A 56 1.08 1.54 -1.54
N ALA A 57 -0.22 1.80 -1.36
CA ALA A 57 -1.27 1.27 -2.22
C ALA A 57 -1.16 1.75 -3.67
N VAL A 58 -0.91 3.05 -3.89
CA VAL A 58 -0.74 3.61 -5.23
C VAL A 58 0.46 2.99 -5.96
N LEU A 59 1.60 2.88 -5.29
CA LEU A 59 2.82 2.35 -5.90
C LEU A 59 2.72 0.84 -6.17
N ASN A 60 2.13 0.08 -5.27
CA ASN A 60 1.88 -1.35 -5.50
C ASN A 60 0.85 -1.58 -6.61
N ALA A 61 -0.21 -0.76 -6.68
CA ALA A 61 -1.21 -0.86 -7.74
C ALA A 61 -0.61 -0.62 -9.13
N GLN A 62 0.35 0.30 -9.27
CA GLN A 62 1.10 0.51 -10.51
C GLN A 62 1.90 -0.72 -10.95
N ALA A 63 2.30 -1.58 -10.01
CA ALA A 63 2.94 -2.85 -10.27
C ALA A 63 1.95 -4.03 -10.39
N GLY A 64 0.64 -3.76 -10.40
CA GLY A 64 -0.41 -4.78 -10.48
C GLY A 64 -0.80 -5.44 -9.15
N TRP A 65 -0.29 -4.93 -8.03
CA TRP A 65 -0.52 -5.45 -6.68
C TRP A 65 -1.59 -4.67 -5.93
N PHE A 66 -2.52 -5.40 -5.31
CA PHE A 66 -3.64 -4.84 -4.58
C PHE A 66 -3.76 -5.49 -3.21
N LEU A 67 -4.24 -4.74 -2.22
CA LEU A 67 -4.51 -5.28 -0.90
C LEU A 67 -5.90 -5.92 -0.92
N ASP A 68 -5.98 -7.25 -0.78
CA ASP A 68 -7.26 -7.91 -0.54
C ASP A 68 -7.73 -7.56 0.87
N MET A 69 -8.81 -6.77 0.94
CA MET A 69 -9.37 -6.30 2.21
C MET A 69 -9.91 -7.42 3.11
N ARG A 70 -10.25 -8.59 2.54
CA ARG A 70 -10.76 -9.73 3.31
C ARG A 70 -9.65 -10.47 4.04
N THR A 71 -8.55 -10.72 3.35
CA THR A 71 -7.40 -11.48 3.87
C THR A 71 -6.31 -10.58 4.47
N ARG A 72 -6.35 -9.27 4.16
CA ARG A 72 -5.30 -8.28 4.46
C ARG A 72 -3.93 -8.68 3.87
N GLU A 73 -3.95 -9.42 2.77
CA GLU A 73 -2.75 -9.82 2.04
C GLU A 73 -2.65 -9.05 0.72
N TRP A 74 -1.41 -8.80 0.29
CA TRP A 74 -1.14 -8.27 -1.03
C TRP A 74 -1.29 -9.40 -2.05
N VAL A 75 -2.06 -9.16 -3.10
CA VAL A 75 -2.32 -10.12 -4.18
C VAL A 75 -2.22 -9.41 -5.53
N LEU A 76 -2.04 -10.17 -6.60
CA LEU A 76 -2.11 -9.60 -7.95
C LEU A 76 -3.57 -9.26 -8.30
N ARG A 77 -3.77 -8.32 -9.22
CA ARG A 77 -5.12 -7.90 -9.67
C ARG A 77 -6.00 -9.09 -10.09
N GLU A 78 -5.40 -10.09 -10.72
CA GLU A 78 -6.08 -11.30 -11.20
C GLU A 78 -6.67 -12.17 -10.08
N ASP A 79 -6.04 -12.13 -8.90
CA ASP A 79 -6.43 -12.92 -7.72
C ASP A 79 -7.47 -12.20 -6.83
N LEU A 80 -7.78 -10.94 -7.12
CA LEU A 80 -8.87 -10.22 -6.44
C LEU A 80 -10.22 -10.88 -6.73
N SER A 81 -11.16 -10.74 -5.79
CA SER A 81 -12.55 -11.11 -6.07
C SER A 81 -13.14 -10.24 -7.19
N GLU A 82 -14.10 -10.78 -7.95
CA GLU A 82 -14.76 -10.03 -9.04
C GLU A 82 -15.42 -8.73 -8.55
N GLU A 83 -15.94 -8.72 -7.32
CA GLU A 83 -16.47 -7.52 -6.66
C GLU A 83 -15.38 -6.46 -6.45
N GLN A 84 -14.20 -6.85 -5.95
CA GLN A 84 -13.07 -5.94 -5.77
C GLN A 84 -12.48 -5.46 -7.11
N LYS A 85 -12.45 -6.32 -8.13
CA LYS A 85 -12.01 -5.95 -9.48
C LYS A 85 -12.91 -4.89 -10.12
N ALA A 86 -14.21 -4.93 -9.83
CA ALA A 86 -15.17 -3.93 -10.34
C ALA A 86 -15.00 -2.54 -9.67
N MET A 87 -14.34 -2.47 -8.51
CA MET A 87 -14.10 -1.24 -7.74
C MET A 87 -12.71 -0.62 -7.95
N THR A 88 -11.84 -1.26 -8.73
CA THR A 88 -10.42 -0.90 -8.93
C THR A 88 -10.07 -0.55 -10.36
#